data_AF-A0A0C9NAR9-F1
#
_entry.id   AF-A0A0C9NAR9-F1
#
_cell.length_a   1.000
_cell.length_b   1.000
_cell.length_c   1.000
_cell.angle_alpha   90.00
_cell.angle_beta   90.00
_cell.angle_gamma   90.00
#
_symmetry.space_group_name_H-M   'P 1'
#
loop_
_entity.id
_entity.type
_entity.pdbx_description
1 polymer ?
#
loop_
_entity_poly.entity_id
_entity_poly.type
_entity_poly.pdbx_seq_one_letter_code
_entity_poly.pdbx_strand_id
1 'polypeptide(L)'
;MDVDMDFTATPVHSVANADNPTHLQELQSTATQLTRELAAASAKLPSLHGEARQVAVQEIQDLALTIKASNDLLASFALQVSDKEPLVVAPGAALIASTAPISPGNLPYFQWEGAIFDTRVPWSVDVDACLTNFEDVMNFYSINFDKEFRRLVPPMLSPTQRTWYQSFLTSHELPTWLDFKSSFKARYGISVLDDRQKCAASFMNISFGPNESLASFVDRFNDLRRRAFDQLPQL
;
A
#
# COMPACT_ATOMS: atom_id res chain seq x y z
N MET A 1 -45.48 -23.62 -37.14
CA MET A 1 -45.35 -24.56 -36.01
C MET A 1 -43.91 -25.02 -36.05
N ASP A 2 -43.01 -24.22 -35.49
CA ASP A 2 -42.70 -24.05 -34.06
C ASP A 2 -41.38 -24.79 -33.79
N VAL A 3 -40.32 -23.98 -33.59
CA VAL A 3 -39.23 -24.07 -32.59
C VAL A 3 -38.75 -25.49 -32.21
N ASP A 4 -37.48 -25.87 -32.29
CA ASP A 4 -36.38 -25.34 -31.49
C ASP A 4 -34.99 -25.68 -32.06
N MET A 5 -34.10 -24.69 -32.03
CA MET A 5 -32.65 -24.86 -32.11
C MET A 5 -32.15 -25.25 -30.72
N ASP A 6 -31.73 -26.50 -30.53
CA ASP A 6 -30.99 -26.88 -29.33
C ASP A 6 -29.50 -26.56 -29.52
N PHE A 7 -29.11 -25.35 -29.11
CA PHE A 7 -27.74 -25.00 -28.79
C PHE A 7 -27.42 -25.62 -27.42
N THR A 8 -26.73 -26.77 -27.40
CA THR A 8 -26.14 -27.26 -26.15
C THR A 8 -24.98 -26.35 -25.75
N ALA A 9 -25.32 -25.30 -25.01
CA ALA A 9 -24.38 -24.45 -24.32
C ALA A 9 -23.66 -25.27 -23.22
N THR A 10 -22.34 -25.15 -23.22
CA THR A 10 -21.44 -25.52 -22.13
C THR A 10 -21.96 -25.04 -20.77
N PRO A 11 -21.84 -25.83 -19.68
CA PRO A 11 -22.20 -25.35 -18.36
C PRO A 11 -21.21 -24.26 -17.93
N VAL A 12 -21.78 -23.06 -17.83
CA VAL A 12 -21.17 -21.84 -17.31
C VAL A 12 -20.62 -22.10 -15.92
N HIS A 13 -19.42 -21.57 -15.68
CA HIS A 13 -18.80 -21.41 -14.37
C HIS A 13 -19.82 -21.13 -13.26
N SER A 14 -19.92 -22.06 -12.31
CA SER A 14 -20.54 -21.81 -11.01
C SER A 14 -19.69 -20.78 -10.27
N VAL A 15 -19.97 -19.51 -10.52
CA VAL A 15 -19.50 -18.39 -9.71
C VAL A 15 -20.04 -18.62 -8.30
N ALA A 16 -19.13 -18.74 -7.33
CA ALA A 16 -19.43 -18.98 -5.93
C ALA A 16 -20.42 -17.92 -5.42
N ASN A 17 -21.61 -18.37 -5.02
CA ASN A 17 -22.69 -17.53 -4.55
C ASN A 17 -22.53 -17.28 -3.04
N ALA A 18 -22.64 -16.01 -2.63
CA ALA A 18 -22.15 -15.44 -1.38
C ALA A 18 -23.13 -15.52 -0.19
N ASP A 19 -23.77 -16.67 0.08
CA ASP A 19 -24.81 -16.77 1.13
C ASP A 19 -24.76 -18.06 1.97
N ASN A 20 -23.58 -18.65 2.25
CA ASN A 20 -23.50 -19.88 3.05
C ASN A 20 -22.90 -19.64 4.46
N PRO A 21 -23.72 -19.61 5.54
CA PRO A 21 -23.23 -19.41 6.92
C PRO A 21 -22.32 -20.55 7.41
N THR A 22 -22.39 -21.72 6.77
CA THR A 22 -21.50 -22.87 6.97
C THR A 22 -20.04 -22.56 6.63
N HIS A 23 -19.78 -21.78 5.57
CA HIS A 23 -18.40 -21.43 5.19
C HIS A 23 -17.73 -20.47 6.19
N LEU A 24 -18.49 -19.56 6.81
CA LEU A 24 -17.97 -18.69 7.86
C LEU A 24 -17.64 -19.46 9.13
N GLN A 25 -18.48 -20.41 9.49
CA GLN A 25 -18.23 -21.27 10.65
C GLN A 25 -17.01 -22.18 10.41
N GLU A 26 -16.84 -22.71 9.20
CA GLU A 26 -15.64 -23.44 8.79
C GLU A 26 -14.40 -22.55 8.88
N LEU A 27 -14.44 -21.33 8.33
CA LEU A 27 -13.31 -20.39 8.36
C LEU A 27 -12.92 -19.99 9.80
N GLN A 28 -13.90 -19.78 10.68
CA GLN A 28 -13.66 -19.52 12.11
C GLN A 28 -13.05 -20.74 12.82
N SER A 29 -13.51 -21.94 12.49
CA SER A 29 -12.93 -23.18 13.02
C SER A 29 -11.47 -23.36 12.57
N THR A 30 -11.17 -23.02 11.31
CA THR A 30 -9.80 -23.07 10.77
C THR A 30 -8.90 -22.03 11.44
N ALA A 31 -9.37 -20.79 11.62
CA ALA A 31 -8.59 -19.74 12.28
C ALA A 31 -8.26 -20.10 13.74
N THR A 32 -9.22 -20.67 14.47
CA THR A 32 -9.00 -21.14 15.86
C THR A 32 -8.08 -22.36 15.94
N GLN A 33 -8.18 -23.29 14.98
CA GLN A 33 -7.25 -24.42 14.84
C GLN A 33 -5.82 -23.94 14.59
N LEU A 34 -5.60 -23.07 13.61
CA LEU A 34 -4.28 -22.52 13.27
C LEU A 34 -3.66 -21.74 14.43
N THR A 35 -4.48 -20.97 15.16
CA THR A 35 -4.03 -20.25 16.36
C THR A 35 -3.54 -21.20 17.45
N ARG A 36 -4.20 -22.35 17.61
CA ARG A 36 -3.78 -23.40 18.55
C ARG A 36 -2.48 -24.07 18.11
N GLU A 37 -2.33 -24.34 16.82
CA GLU A 37 -1.10 -24.91 16.25
C GLU A 37 0.09 -23.96 16.38
N LEU A 38 -0.12 -22.66 16.17
CA LEU A 38 0.88 -21.62 16.38
C LEU A 38 1.36 -21.57 17.84
N ALA A 39 0.42 -21.67 18.80
CA ALA A 39 0.75 -21.69 20.22
C ALA A 39 1.54 -22.96 20.61
N ALA A 40 1.17 -24.12 20.05
CA ALA A 40 1.87 -25.37 20.28
C ALA A 40 3.28 -25.40 19.64
N ALA A 41 3.43 -24.85 18.44
CA ALA A 41 4.72 -24.71 17.76
C ALA A 41 5.63 -23.71 18.51
N SER A 42 5.08 -22.58 18.94
CA SER A 42 5.81 -21.58 19.75
C SER A 42 6.26 -22.13 21.11
N ALA A 43 5.51 -23.06 21.71
CA ALA A 43 5.91 -23.71 22.96
C ALA A 43 7.07 -24.70 22.79
N LYS A 44 7.26 -25.27 21.58
CA LYS A 44 8.35 -26.21 21.27
C LYS A 44 9.66 -25.50 20.86
N LEU A 45 9.57 -24.25 20.44
CA LEU A 45 10.69 -23.40 20.01
C LEU A 45 11.90 -23.34 20.98
N PRO A 46 11.71 -23.26 22.32
CA PRO A 46 12.83 -23.23 23.28
C PRO A 46 13.64 -24.53 23.34
N SER A 47 13.08 -25.65 22.87
CA SER A 47 13.73 -26.97 22.89
C SER A 47 14.58 -27.27 21.65
N LEU A 48 14.51 -26.45 20.61
CA LEU A 48 15.22 -26.62 19.34
C LEU A 48 16.45 -25.70 19.28
N HIS A 49 17.56 -26.17 18.69
CA HIS A 49 18.80 -25.40 18.51
C HIS A 49 19.31 -25.49 17.06
N GLY A 50 20.10 -24.50 16.64
CA GLY A 50 20.70 -24.46 15.30
C GLY A 50 19.69 -24.23 14.17
N GLU A 51 19.92 -24.85 13.01
CA GLU A 51 19.10 -24.67 11.80
C GLU A 51 17.64 -25.10 12.02
N ALA A 52 17.38 -26.13 12.83
CA ALA A 52 16.03 -26.57 13.16
C ALA A 52 15.22 -25.49 13.90
N ARG A 53 15.89 -24.63 14.69
CA ARG A 53 15.25 -23.49 15.34
C ARG A 53 14.93 -22.38 14.35
N GLN A 54 15.83 -22.10 13.40
CA GLN A 54 15.59 -21.09 12.36
C GLN A 54 14.44 -21.48 11.44
N VAL A 55 14.36 -22.74 11.02
CA VAL A 55 13.23 -23.25 10.22
C VAL A 55 11.91 -23.14 11.00
N ALA A 56 11.89 -23.54 12.27
CA ALA A 56 10.70 -23.42 13.11
C ALA A 56 10.26 -21.96 13.33
N VAL A 57 11.20 -21.02 13.48
CA VAL A 57 10.87 -19.57 13.55
C VAL A 57 10.26 -19.09 12.24
N GLN A 58 10.80 -19.53 11.10
CA GLN A 58 10.31 -19.13 9.79
C GLN A 58 8.89 -19.65 9.53
N GLU A 59 8.63 -20.92 9.85
CA GLU A 59 7.30 -21.52 9.75
C GLU A 59 6.28 -20.83 10.67
N ILE A 60 6.69 -20.47 11.89
CA ILE A 60 5.85 -19.72 12.84
C ILE A 60 5.51 -18.33 12.33
N GLN A 61 6.46 -17.65 11.66
CA GLN A 61 6.20 -16.36 11.03
C GLN A 61 5.22 -16.49 9.85
N ASP A 62 5.36 -17.52 9.03
CA ASP A 62 4.48 -17.77 7.89
C ASP A 62 3.05 -18.15 8.34
N LEU A 63 2.94 -18.96 9.38
CA LEU A 63 1.67 -19.27 10.06
C LEU A 63 1.02 -18.01 10.64
N ALA A 64 1.79 -17.13 11.27
CA ALA A 64 1.27 -15.87 11.81
C ALA A 64 0.74 -14.93 10.71
N LEU A 65 1.42 -14.87 9.55
CA LEU A 65 0.95 -14.13 8.39
C LEU A 65 -0.35 -14.72 7.83
N THR A 66 -0.45 -16.05 7.76
CA THR A 66 -1.65 -16.76 7.29
C THR A 66 -2.85 -16.54 8.23
N ILE A 67 -2.63 -16.57 9.54
CA ILE A 67 -3.68 -16.26 10.54
C ILE A 67 -4.13 -14.81 10.41
N LYS A 68 -3.19 -13.87 10.22
CA LYS A 68 -3.52 -12.46 10.04
C LYS A 68 -4.39 -12.25 8.79
N ALA A 69 -4.00 -12.83 7.66
CA ALA A 69 -4.79 -12.76 6.43
C ALA A 69 -6.18 -13.37 6.60
N SER A 70 -6.30 -14.50 7.32
CA SER A 70 -7.58 -15.15 7.60
C SER A 70 -8.48 -14.30 8.51
N ASN A 71 -7.91 -13.63 9.52
CA ASN A 71 -8.66 -12.72 10.41
C ASN A 71 -9.11 -11.45 9.69
N ASP A 72 -8.28 -10.89 8.79
CA ASP A 72 -8.65 -9.74 7.96
C ASP A 72 -9.81 -10.09 7.02
N LEU A 73 -9.83 -11.32 6.47
CA LEU A 73 -10.95 -11.83 5.69
C LEU A 73 -12.21 -12.00 6.56
N LEU A 74 -12.12 -12.60 7.74
CA LEU A 74 -13.25 -12.71 8.67
C LEU A 74 -13.83 -11.35 9.06
N ALA A 75 -12.98 -10.35 9.31
CA ALA A 75 -13.40 -8.99 9.59
C ALA A 75 -14.15 -8.36 8.40
N SER A 76 -13.71 -8.64 7.17
CA SER A 76 -14.40 -8.16 5.97
C SER A 76 -15.80 -8.77 5.79
N PHE A 77 -16.00 -10.04 6.18
CA PHE A 77 -17.32 -10.68 6.15
C PHE A 77 -18.23 -10.23 7.29
N ALA A 78 -17.69 -9.98 8.50
CA ALA A 78 -18.48 -9.48 9.62
C ALA A 78 -19.09 -8.09 9.34
N LEU A 79 -18.40 -7.25 8.56
CA LEU A 79 -18.91 -5.96 8.10
C LEU A 79 -20.03 -6.09 7.06
N GLN A 80 -20.13 -7.20 6.33
CA GLN A 80 -21.21 -7.43 5.37
C GLN A 80 -22.49 -8.00 6.01
N VAL A 81 -22.38 -8.66 7.17
CA VAL A 81 -23.54 -9.26 7.88
C VAL A 81 -24.29 -8.24 8.75
N SER A 82 -23.66 -7.10 9.10
CA SER A 82 -24.27 -6.10 10.00
C SER A 82 -25.27 -5.12 9.33
N ASP A 83 -25.50 -5.22 8.01
CA ASP A 83 -26.34 -4.29 7.23
C ASP A 83 -27.80 -4.77 7.02
N LYS A 84 -28.30 -5.70 7.85
CA LYS A 84 -29.72 -6.10 7.81
C LYS A 84 -30.33 -6.19 9.21
N GLU A 85 -30.90 -5.09 9.72
CA GLU A 85 -32.14 -5.14 10.53
C GLU A 85 -32.87 -3.78 10.57
N PRO A 86 -34.19 -3.77 10.82
CA PRO A 86 -35.15 -2.86 10.18
C PRO A 86 -35.34 -1.52 10.92
N LEU A 87 -35.70 -0.50 10.13
CA LEU A 87 -36.13 0.82 10.61
C LEU A 87 -37.32 0.71 11.57
N VAL A 88 -37.13 1.13 12.82
CA VAL A 88 -38.21 1.60 13.70
C VAL A 88 -38.09 3.11 13.82
N VAL A 89 -39.06 3.83 13.25
CA VAL A 89 -39.14 5.29 13.26
C VAL A 89 -39.65 5.77 14.62
N ALA A 90 -38.86 6.58 15.32
CA ALA A 90 -39.33 7.44 16.40
C ALA A 90 -38.84 8.89 16.14
N PRO A 91 -39.68 9.92 16.29
CA PRO A 91 -39.35 11.27 15.86
C PRO A 91 -38.62 12.04 16.96
N GLY A 92 -37.46 12.60 16.64
CA GLY A 92 -36.83 13.65 17.44
C GLY A 92 -35.40 13.36 17.92
N ALA A 93 -34.45 13.30 17.00
CA ALA A 93 -33.05 13.64 17.27
C ALA A 93 -32.35 13.93 15.95
N ALA A 94 -31.55 15.01 15.91
CA ALA A 94 -30.84 15.45 14.73
C ALA A 94 -30.01 14.32 14.10
N LEU A 95 -30.11 14.22 12.77
CA LEU A 95 -29.39 13.27 11.93
C LEU A 95 -27.87 13.52 12.04
N ILE A 96 -27.20 12.81 12.95
CA ILE A 96 -25.74 12.65 12.87
C ILE A 96 -25.52 11.51 11.89
N ALA A 97 -25.40 11.85 10.61
CA ALA A 97 -25.08 10.89 9.57
C ALA A 97 -23.72 10.26 9.90
N SER A 98 -23.72 8.98 10.26
CA SER A 98 -22.50 8.17 10.25
C SER A 98 -22.15 7.92 8.78
N THR A 99 -21.39 8.85 8.21
CA THR A 99 -20.86 8.71 6.85
C THR A 99 -19.69 7.73 6.90
N ALA A 100 -19.76 6.67 6.09
CA ALA A 100 -18.67 5.73 5.88
C ALA A 100 -17.35 6.48 5.54
N PRO A 101 -16.19 5.95 5.97
CA PRO A 101 -14.91 6.61 5.75
C PRO A 101 -14.64 6.76 4.25
N ILE A 102 -14.49 8.01 3.80
CA ILE A 102 -14.21 8.35 2.40
C ILE A 102 -12.80 7.84 2.05
N SER A 103 -12.68 7.14 0.91
CA SER A 103 -11.41 6.66 0.38
C SER A 103 -11.25 7.17 -1.05
N PRO A 104 -10.43 8.20 -1.30
CA PRO A 104 -10.26 8.74 -2.64
C PRO A 104 -9.63 7.71 -3.57
N GLY A 105 -10.23 7.49 -4.75
CA GLY A 105 -9.69 6.58 -5.76
C GLY A 105 -8.49 7.15 -6.53
N ASN A 106 -8.21 8.44 -6.37
CA ASN A 106 -7.18 9.18 -7.11
C ASN A 106 -5.99 9.59 -6.22
N LEU A 107 -5.74 8.90 -5.11
CA LEU A 107 -4.55 9.15 -4.30
C LEU A 107 -3.29 8.83 -5.11
N PRO A 108 -2.27 9.71 -5.09
CA PRO A 108 -1.02 9.47 -5.79
C PRO A 108 -0.15 8.49 -5.00
N TYR A 109 0.56 7.63 -5.72
CA TYR A 109 1.63 6.83 -5.15
C TYR A 109 2.80 7.72 -4.69
N PHE A 110 3.46 7.30 -3.62
CA PHE A 110 4.67 7.93 -3.09
C PHE A 110 5.91 7.62 -3.93
N GLN A 111 5.91 8.10 -5.17
CA GLN A 111 7.00 7.91 -6.12
C GLN A 111 7.40 9.22 -6.78
N TRP A 112 8.70 9.34 -7.02
CA TRP A 112 9.33 10.51 -7.64
C TRP A 112 10.49 10.10 -8.53
N GLU A 113 11.06 11.04 -9.27
CA GLU A 113 12.23 10.80 -10.11
C GLU A 113 13.39 10.22 -9.27
N GLY A 114 13.85 9.00 -9.60
CA GLY A 114 14.85 8.26 -8.82
C GLY A 114 14.28 7.23 -7.83
N ALA A 115 12.97 7.23 -7.57
CA ALA A 115 12.28 6.27 -6.70
C ALA A 115 10.92 5.86 -7.28
N ILE A 116 10.94 5.22 -8.45
CA ILE A 116 9.75 4.76 -9.18
C ILE A 116 9.57 3.26 -8.95
N PHE A 117 8.36 2.83 -8.58
CA PHE A 117 8.03 1.41 -8.40
C PHE A 117 6.85 0.94 -9.24
N ASP A 118 6.01 1.85 -9.73
CA ASP A 118 4.99 1.54 -10.73
C ASP A 118 5.07 2.56 -11.87
N THR A 119 5.45 2.09 -13.06
CA THR A 119 5.61 2.94 -14.25
C THR A 119 4.29 3.21 -14.97
N ARG A 120 3.20 2.55 -14.58
CA ARG A 120 1.87 2.71 -15.20
C ARG A 120 1.13 3.93 -14.68
N VAL A 121 1.61 4.51 -13.59
CA VAL A 121 1.01 5.65 -12.91
C VAL A 121 1.98 6.83 -12.90
N PRO A 122 1.48 8.08 -12.92
CA PRO A 122 2.34 9.25 -12.88
C PRO A 122 3.25 9.25 -11.65
N TRP A 123 4.45 9.82 -11.80
CA TRP A 123 5.37 10.06 -10.69
C TRP A 123 5.64 11.56 -10.55
N SER A 124 6.04 11.94 -9.34
CA SER A 124 6.36 13.33 -9.01
C SER A 124 7.79 13.68 -9.39
N VAL A 125 8.10 14.96 -9.47
CA VAL A 125 9.46 15.43 -9.74
C VAL A 125 10.38 15.13 -8.55
N ASP A 126 9.90 15.32 -7.33
CA ASP A 126 10.61 15.07 -6.08
C ASP A 126 9.66 14.60 -4.97
N VAL A 127 10.22 14.37 -3.77
CA VAL A 127 9.48 13.96 -2.57
C VAL A 127 8.46 15.02 -2.14
N ASP A 128 8.79 16.30 -2.28
CA ASP A 128 7.95 17.41 -1.84
C ASP A 128 6.69 17.54 -2.71
N ALA A 129 6.85 17.46 -4.04
CA ALA A 129 5.77 17.46 -5.01
C ALA A 129 4.83 16.28 -4.79
N CYS A 130 5.38 15.11 -4.45
CA CYS A 130 4.58 13.94 -4.14
C CYS A 130 3.71 14.11 -2.88
N LEU A 131 4.31 14.64 -1.80
CA LEU A 131 3.58 14.90 -0.56
C LEU A 131 2.51 15.97 -0.79
N THR A 132 2.82 17.02 -1.56
CA THR A 132 1.88 18.10 -1.91
C THR A 132 0.68 17.56 -2.68
N ASN A 133 0.91 16.73 -3.71
CA ASN A 133 -0.18 16.15 -4.49
C ASN A 133 -1.10 15.26 -3.63
N PHE A 134 -0.52 14.50 -2.69
CA PHE A 134 -1.32 13.75 -1.72
C PHE A 134 -2.16 14.68 -0.84
N GLU A 135 -1.58 15.80 -0.39
CA GLU A 135 -2.30 16.81 0.40
C GLU A 135 -3.43 17.47 -0.36
N ASP A 136 -3.22 17.80 -1.64
CA ASP A 136 -4.24 18.40 -2.51
C ASP A 136 -5.46 17.48 -2.66
N VAL A 137 -5.24 16.17 -2.85
CA VAL A 137 -6.32 15.19 -2.91
C VAL A 137 -7.04 15.11 -1.56
N MET A 138 -6.31 15.00 -0.44
CA MET A 138 -6.91 14.95 0.88
C MET A 138 -7.76 16.19 1.19
N ASN A 139 -7.26 17.38 0.83
CA ASN A 139 -7.98 18.65 0.97
C ASN A 139 -9.24 18.70 0.10
N PHE A 140 -9.16 18.22 -1.15
CA PHE A 140 -10.30 18.18 -2.07
C PHE A 140 -11.48 17.37 -1.48
N TYR A 141 -11.20 16.25 -0.82
CA TYR A 141 -12.21 15.44 -0.14
C TYR A 141 -12.48 15.87 1.31
N SER A 142 -11.90 16.98 1.78
CA SER A 142 -12.03 17.49 3.15
C SER A 142 -11.68 16.44 4.23
N ILE A 143 -10.67 15.61 3.95
CA ILE A 143 -10.24 14.53 4.83
C ILE A 143 -9.29 15.06 5.90
N ASN A 144 -9.52 14.69 7.16
CA ASN A 144 -8.61 15.04 8.23
C ASN A 144 -7.31 14.24 8.14
N PHE A 145 -6.20 14.94 7.94
CA PHE A 145 -4.87 14.35 7.81
C PHE A 145 -4.50 13.44 8.98
N ASP A 146 -4.46 13.97 10.20
CA ASP A 146 -3.95 13.25 11.38
C ASP A 146 -4.78 12.01 11.74
N LYS A 147 -6.06 12.01 11.39
CA LYS A 147 -6.96 10.88 11.62
C LYS A 147 -6.83 9.80 10.55
N GLU A 148 -6.73 10.17 9.28
CA GLU A 148 -6.92 9.23 8.17
C GLU A 148 -5.63 8.82 7.45
N PHE A 149 -4.53 9.56 7.61
CA PHE A 149 -3.29 9.26 6.88
C PHE A 149 -2.77 7.84 7.17
N ARG A 150 -3.01 7.30 8.38
CA ARG A 150 -2.57 5.95 8.75
C ARG A 150 -3.19 4.83 7.92
N ARG A 151 -4.42 5.05 7.44
CA ARG A 151 -5.13 4.12 6.57
C ARG A 151 -4.82 4.38 5.10
N LEU A 152 -4.68 5.65 4.72
CA LEU A 152 -4.58 6.07 3.32
C LEU A 152 -3.16 6.03 2.75
N VAL A 153 -2.14 6.21 3.57
CA VAL A 153 -0.73 6.19 3.13
C VAL A 153 -0.23 4.78 2.76
N PRO A 154 -0.45 3.70 3.55
CA PRO A 154 0.18 2.40 3.26
C PRO A 154 -0.05 1.87 1.84
N PRO A 155 -1.27 1.93 1.25
CA PRO A 155 -1.52 1.51 -0.12
C PRO A 155 -0.69 2.28 -1.15
N MET A 156 -0.33 3.53 -0.85
CA MET A 156 0.39 4.43 -1.73
C MET A 156 1.92 4.27 -1.66
N LEU A 157 2.44 3.44 -0.75
CA LEU A 157 3.87 3.20 -0.56
C LEU A 157 4.36 1.98 -1.36
N SER A 158 5.58 2.06 -1.87
CA SER A 158 6.34 0.89 -2.33
C SER A 158 6.58 -0.12 -1.19
N PRO A 159 6.93 -1.38 -1.50
CA PRO A 159 7.24 -2.39 -0.47
C PRO A 159 8.33 -1.93 0.52
N THR A 160 9.41 -1.32 0.03
CA THR A 160 10.51 -0.82 0.85
C THR A 160 10.08 0.34 1.75
N GLN A 161 9.31 1.29 1.22
CA GLN A 161 8.75 2.39 2.01
C GLN A 161 7.75 1.88 3.06
N ARG A 162 6.95 0.88 2.72
CA ARG A 162 5.99 0.27 3.64
C ARG A 162 6.67 -0.40 4.83
N THR A 163 7.79 -1.09 4.61
CA THR A 163 8.60 -1.66 5.70
C THR A 163 9.07 -0.58 6.67
N TRP A 164 9.59 0.54 6.14
CA TRP A 164 9.98 1.67 6.99
C TRP A 164 8.78 2.31 7.70
N TYR A 165 7.64 2.44 7.02
CA TYR A 165 6.44 3.03 7.58
C TYR A 165 5.93 2.26 8.81
N GLN A 166 6.00 0.93 8.78
CA GLN A 166 5.70 0.10 9.96
C GLN A 166 6.64 0.42 11.13
N SER A 167 7.95 0.56 10.88
CA SER A 167 8.90 0.98 11.92
C SER A 167 8.60 2.39 12.45
N PHE A 168 8.23 3.33 11.57
CA PHE A 168 7.84 4.69 11.96
C PHE A 168 6.63 4.68 12.91
N LEU A 169 5.60 3.88 12.60
CA LEU A 169 4.41 3.74 13.45
C LEU A 169 4.71 3.06 14.79
N THR A 170 5.66 2.13 14.86
CA THR A 170 6.07 1.52 16.13
C THR A 170 6.88 2.49 17.00
N SER A 171 7.65 3.39 16.38
CA SER A 171 8.45 4.38 17.10
C SER A 171 7.66 5.62 17.56
N HIS A 172 6.45 5.82 17.05
CA HIS A 172 5.60 6.97 17.39
C HIS A 172 4.22 6.46 17.83
N GLU A 173 3.84 6.72 19.08
CA GLU A 173 2.56 6.24 19.64
C GLU A 173 1.36 6.93 18.96
N LEU A 174 1.47 8.24 18.72
CA LEU A 174 0.46 9.02 18.02
C LEU A 174 1.07 10.01 17.01
N PRO A 175 1.67 9.53 15.90
CA PRO A 175 2.23 10.41 14.89
C PRO A 175 1.13 11.25 14.24
N THR A 176 1.43 12.54 14.07
CA THR A 176 0.69 13.47 13.22
C THR A 176 1.16 13.33 11.78
N TRP A 177 0.38 13.89 10.86
CA TRP A 177 0.78 14.03 9.47
C TRP A 177 2.07 14.83 9.31
N LEU A 178 2.27 15.85 10.16
CA LEU A 178 3.50 16.65 10.15
C LEU A 178 4.73 15.81 10.56
N ASP A 179 4.60 14.93 11.56
CA ASP A 179 5.67 14.03 11.98
C ASP A 179 6.03 13.04 10.87
N PHE A 180 5.00 12.50 10.20
CA PHE A 180 5.19 11.64 9.04
C PHE A 180 5.92 12.39 7.92
N LYS A 181 5.45 13.57 7.50
CA LYS A 181 6.11 14.35 6.44
C LYS A 181 7.57 14.63 6.77
N SER A 182 7.85 15.06 8.01
CA SER A 182 9.20 15.40 8.45
C SER A 182 10.12 14.18 8.41
N SER A 183 9.65 13.04 8.93
CA SER A 183 10.40 11.77 8.93
C SER A 183 10.58 11.19 7.53
N PHE A 184 9.55 11.31 6.68
CA PHE A 184 9.58 10.86 5.29
C PHE A 184 10.61 11.67 4.48
N LYS A 185 10.58 13.00 4.60
CA LYS A 185 11.57 13.89 3.96
C LYS A 185 12.97 13.67 4.51
N ALA A 186 13.14 13.49 5.82
CA ALA A 186 14.46 13.21 6.40
C ALA A 186 15.06 11.91 5.84
N ARG A 187 14.24 10.88 5.61
CA ARG A 187 14.69 9.60 5.09
C ARG A 187 14.90 9.58 3.57
N TYR A 188 13.99 10.20 2.83
CA TYR A 188 13.91 10.07 1.38
C TYR A 188 14.26 11.35 0.62
N GLY A 189 14.11 12.53 1.24
CA GLY A 189 14.45 13.82 0.64
C GLY A 189 15.96 14.02 0.45
N ILE A 190 16.80 13.38 1.27
CA ILE A 190 18.27 13.39 1.11
C ILE A 190 18.68 12.70 -0.21
N SER A 191 17.91 11.72 -0.67
CA SER A 191 18.15 11.03 -1.95
C SER A 191 18.20 11.99 -3.13
N VAL A 192 17.44 13.09 -3.09
CA VAL A 192 17.43 14.08 -4.19
C VAL A 192 18.73 14.89 -4.20
N LEU A 193 19.30 15.24 -3.05
CA LEU A 193 20.61 15.91 -2.98
C LEU A 193 21.75 14.97 -3.37
N ASP A 194 21.72 13.73 -2.88
CA ASP A 194 22.69 12.70 -3.26
C ASP A 194 22.59 12.36 -4.75
N ASP A 195 21.38 12.24 -5.31
CA ASP A 195 21.17 11.99 -6.73
C ASP A 195 21.50 13.21 -7.59
N ARG A 196 21.28 14.45 -7.11
CA ARG A 196 21.81 15.66 -7.75
C ARG A 196 23.33 15.65 -7.75
N GLN A 197 23.98 15.29 -6.64
CA GLN A 197 25.43 15.24 -6.55
C GLN A 197 26.00 14.14 -7.47
N LYS A 198 25.35 12.97 -7.55
CA LYS A 198 25.71 11.90 -8.51
C LYS A 198 25.45 12.31 -9.95
N CYS A 199 24.33 12.98 -10.25
CA CYS A 199 24.02 13.47 -11.59
C CYS A 199 24.98 14.58 -12.02
N ALA A 200 25.32 15.51 -11.13
CA ALA A 200 26.31 16.55 -11.36
C ALA A 200 27.71 15.95 -11.59
N ALA A 201 28.12 14.95 -10.78
CA ALA A 201 29.35 14.21 -10.99
C ALA A 201 29.36 13.45 -12.34
N SER A 202 28.23 12.84 -12.71
CA SER A 202 28.07 12.14 -13.99
C SER A 202 28.03 13.11 -15.18
N PHE A 203 27.46 14.30 -14.99
CA PHE A 203 27.44 15.38 -15.99
C PHE A 203 28.85 15.94 -16.23
N MET A 204 29.63 16.18 -15.17
CA MET A 204 31.02 16.64 -15.32
C MET A 204 31.91 15.62 -16.03
N ASN A 205 31.57 14.33 -15.93
CA ASN A 205 32.32 13.23 -16.54
C ASN A 205 31.67 12.66 -17.80
N ILE A 206 30.63 13.29 -18.34
CA ILE A 206 29.97 12.78 -19.55
C ILE A 206 30.90 12.91 -20.76
N SER A 207 31.02 11.82 -21.52
CA SER A 207 31.77 11.76 -22.76
C SER A 207 30.96 11.07 -23.85
N PHE A 208 31.33 11.34 -25.09
CA PHE A 208 30.72 10.75 -26.28
C PHE A 208 31.24 9.33 -26.46
N GLY A 209 30.34 8.34 -26.49
CA GLY A 209 30.73 6.93 -26.64
C GLY A 209 31.17 6.58 -28.07
N PRO A 210 32.05 5.57 -28.26
CA PRO A 210 32.56 5.18 -29.59
C PRO A 210 31.49 4.60 -30.53
N ASN A 211 30.34 4.16 -30.00
CA ASN A 211 29.19 3.64 -30.76
C ASN A 211 27.89 4.41 -30.43
N GLU A 212 27.99 5.59 -29.83
CA GLU A 212 26.84 6.40 -29.46
C GLU A 212 26.41 7.29 -30.64
N SER A 213 25.10 7.44 -30.86
CA SER A 213 24.60 8.42 -31.83
C SER A 213 24.62 9.83 -31.22
N LEU A 214 24.79 10.87 -32.05
CA LEU A 214 24.74 12.25 -31.57
C LEU A 214 23.42 12.57 -30.85
N ALA A 215 22.30 12.06 -31.36
CA ALA A 215 20.99 12.24 -30.73
C ALA A 215 20.95 11.61 -29.33
N SER A 216 21.41 10.36 -29.18
CA SER A 216 21.45 9.67 -27.89
C SER A 216 22.36 10.38 -26.88
N PHE A 217 23.50 10.91 -27.33
CA PHE A 217 24.38 11.71 -26.47
C PHE A 217 23.73 13.01 -26.01
N VAL A 218 23.09 13.74 -26.93
CA VAL A 218 22.41 15.00 -26.62
C VAL A 218 21.26 14.78 -25.64
N ASP A 219 20.48 13.71 -25.82
CA ASP A 219 19.41 13.35 -24.88
C ASP A 219 19.97 13.07 -23.48
N ARG A 220 21.02 12.24 -23.40
CA ARG A 220 21.67 11.88 -22.13
C ARG A 220 22.33 13.07 -21.44
N PHE A 221 22.92 13.98 -22.21
CA PHE A 221 23.49 15.24 -21.73
C PHE A 221 22.41 16.18 -21.18
N ASN A 222 21.31 16.37 -21.92
CA ASN A 222 20.21 17.23 -21.49
C ASN A 222 19.51 16.67 -20.26
N ASP A 223 19.33 15.36 -20.17
CA ASP A 223 18.76 14.68 -19.00
C ASP A 223 19.63 14.85 -17.75
N LEU A 224 20.96 14.71 -17.88
CA LEU A 224 21.88 14.95 -16.77
C LEU A 224 21.94 16.43 -16.38
N ARG A 225 21.93 17.35 -17.36
CA ARG A 225 21.92 18.80 -17.12
C ARG A 225 20.65 19.22 -16.37
N ARG A 226 19.49 18.77 -16.82
CA ARG A 226 18.18 19.08 -16.22
C ARG A 226 18.13 18.60 -14.77
N ARG A 227 18.54 17.36 -14.52
CA ARG A 227 18.53 16.76 -13.18
C ARG A 227 19.58 17.36 -12.24
N ALA A 228 20.71 17.86 -12.76
CA ALA A 228 21.72 18.53 -11.95
C ALA A 228 21.31 19.97 -11.59
N PHE A 229 20.76 20.75 -12.54
CA PHE A 229 20.70 22.21 -12.44
C PHE A 229 19.30 22.86 -12.55
N ASP A 230 18.31 22.28 -13.25
CA ASP A 230 17.06 22.99 -13.60
C ASP A 230 15.95 22.96 -12.53
N GLN A 231 16.11 22.25 -11.41
CA GLN A 231 15.10 22.20 -10.33
C GLN A 231 15.24 23.34 -9.29
N LEU A 232 15.62 24.55 -9.71
CA LEU A 232 15.50 25.72 -8.83
C LEU A 232 14.13 26.36 -9.05
N PRO A 233 13.25 26.45 -8.03
CA PRO A 233 12.30 27.55 -8.00
C PRO A 233 13.13 28.83 -8.07
N GLN A 234 12.95 29.60 -9.14
CA GLN A 234 13.44 30.97 -9.19
C GLN A 234 12.78 31.70 -8.02
N LEU A 235 13.59 32.05 -7.01
CA LEU A 235 13.19 32.93 -5.91
C LEU A 235 12.83 34.32 -6.42
#